data_AF-A0A9P5TVN4-F1
#
_entry.id   AF-A0A9P5TVN4-F1
#
_cell.length_a   1.000
_cell.length_b   1.000
_cell.length_c   1.000
_cell.angle_alpha   90.00
_cell.angle_beta   90.00
_cell.angle_gamma   90.00
#
_symmetry.space_group_name_H-M   'P 1'
#
loop_
_entity.id
_entity.type
_entity.pdbx_description
1 polymer ?
#
loop_
_entity_poly.entity_id
_entity_poly.type
_entity_poly.pdbx_seq_one_letter_code
_entity_poly.pdbx_strand_id
1 'polypeptide(L)'
;GAHTGKQDMKKQRGSTPDICRPYTLAHLFSLGFRHIKWDGVTPFPHIDSVGRIIGVLAGQPGSGYAAKLNNVFEEMMREGEGAGLGATSSEGAGARGWFPAFNCGVSMGMGNPHPVQLDPKNMKDILERLVGSKSVRRMAMYQNAAFSLWAPRVYEVYERTTNTIWDKMPGLRNNFPGRVLVPPHSTLV
;
A
#
# COMPACT_ATOMS: atom_id res chain seq x y z
N GLY A 1 -0.75 -15.21 -9.48
CA GLY A 1 0.34 -15.23 -10.48
C GLY A 1 0.62 -13.82 -10.93
N ALA A 2 1.71 -13.22 -10.46
CA ALA A 2 2.19 -11.98 -11.04
C ALA A 2 2.82 -12.32 -12.39
N HIS A 3 2.18 -11.88 -13.48
CA HIS A 3 2.75 -11.90 -14.80
C HIS A 3 3.94 -10.93 -14.76
N THR A 4 5.15 -11.47 -14.55
CA THR A 4 6.38 -10.72 -14.76
C THR A 4 6.35 -10.24 -16.19
N GLY A 5 6.15 -8.93 -16.37
CA GLY A 5 6.15 -8.30 -17.68
C GLY A 5 7.37 -8.79 -18.46
N LYS A 6 7.11 -9.47 -19.58
CA LYS A 6 8.12 -9.93 -20.53
C LYS A 6 9.12 -8.80 -20.78
N GLN A 7 10.40 -9.14 -20.91
CA GLN A 7 11.49 -8.21 -21.25
C GLN A 7 11.17 -7.31 -22.46
N ASP A 8 10.26 -7.74 -23.34
CA ASP A 8 9.76 -6.96 -24.48
C ASP A 8 8.97 -5.69 -24.12
N MET A 9 8.43 -5.55 -22.90
CA MET A 9 7.71 -4.33 -22.50
C MET A 9 8.61 -3.17 -22.06
N LYS A 10 9.94 -3.38 -21.92
CA LYS A 10 10.85 -2.26 -21.64
C LYS A 10 10.92 -1.24 -22.78
N LYS A 11 10.63 -1.65 -24.02
CA LYS A 11 10.65 -0.76 -25.20
C LYS A 11 9.48 0.23 -25.26
N GLN A 12 8.42 0.04 -24.49
CA GLN A 12 7.24 0.91 -24.49
C GLN A 12 7.18 1.89 -23.30
N ARG A 13 8.10 1.76 -22.34
CA ARG A 13 8.24 2.77 -21.30
C ARG A 13 9.07 3.89 -21.92
N GLY A 14 8.54 5.12 -21.91
CA GLY A 14 9.25 6.31 -22.37
C GLY A 14 10.66 6.39 -21.79
N SER A 15 11.52 7.19 -22.40
CA SER A 15 12.89 7.34 -21.93
C SER A 15 12.91 7.78 -20.44
N THR A 16 13.97 7.49 -19.68
CA THR A 16 14.07 7.94 -18.27
C THR A 16 13.75 9.44 -18.09
N PRO A 17 14.14 10.34 -19.02
CA PRO A 17 13.68 11.74 -19.02
C PRO A 17 12.17 11.94 -19.14
N ASP A 18 11.47 11.12 -19.94
CA ASP A 18 10.01 11.21 -20.12
C ASP A 18 9.24 10.81 -18.85
N ILE A 19 9.76 9.82 -18.12
CA ILE A 19 9.17 9.33 -16.86
C ILE A 19 9.32 10.38 -15.75
N CYS A 20 10.47 11.06 -15.72
CA CYS A 20 10.78 12.09 -14.72
C CYS A 20 10.38 13.50 -15.17
N ARG A 21 9.66 13.65 -16.30
CA ARG A 21 9.28 14.96 -16.81
C ARG A 21 8.33 15.64 -15.83
N PRO A 22 8.67 16.81 -15.27
CA PRO A 22 7.73 17.56 -14.46
C PRO A 22 6.60 18.10 -15.35
N TYR A 23 5.35 17.95 -14.91
CA TYR A 23 4.17 18.51 -15.57
C TYR A 23 3.63 19.67 -14.74
N THR A 24 3.41 20.82 -15.38
CA THR A 24 2.64 21.90 -14.76
C THR A 24 1.16 21.60 -14.86
N LEU A 25 0.36 22.15 -13.94
CA LEU A 25 -1.09 21.99 -13.97
C LEU A 25 -1.70 22.52 -15.29
N ALA A 26 -1.18 23.66 -15.78
CA ALA A 26 -1.60 24.23 -17.06
C ALA A 26 -1.33 23.29 -18.23
N HIS A 27 -0.18 22.60 -18.23
CA HIS A 27 0.12 21.60 -19.26
C HIS A 27 -0.83 20.40 -19.18
N LEU A 28 -1.15 19.90 -17.98
CA LEU A 28 -2.15 18.83 -17.82
C LEU A 28 -3.54 19.26 -18.32
N PHE A 29 -3.94 20.51 -18.10
CA PHE A 29 -5.18 21.05 -18.67
C PHE A 29 -5.16 21.09 -20.20
N SER A 30 -4.04 21.49 -20.81
CA SER A 30 -3.90 21.44 -22.28
C SER A 30 -3.98 20.02 -22.85
N LEU A 31 -3.65 19.01 -22.05
CA LEU A 31 -3.77 17.59 -22.41
C LEU A 31 -5.18 17.03 -22.14
N GLY A 32 -6.13 17.85 -21.69
CA GLY A 32 -7.52 17.45 -21.44
C GLY A 32 -7.76 16.82 -20.06
N PHE A 33 -6.77 16.84 -19.16
CA PHE A 33 -6.99 16.40 -17.79
C PHE A 33 -7.86 17.41 -17.04
N ARG A 34 -8.60 16.91 -16.05
CA ARG A 34 -9.41 17.74 -15.14
C ARG A 34 -8.80 17.71 -13.74
N HIS A 35 -8.71 18.86 -13.11
CA HIS A 35 -8.34 18.95 -11.70
C HIS A 35 -9.56 18.71 -10.85
N ILE A 36 -9.49 17.68 -10.00
CA ILE A 36 -10.52 17.35 -9.03
C ILE A 36 -10.06 17.90 -7.70
N LYS A 37 -10.71 18.97 -7.23
CA LYS A 37 -10.46 19.52 -5.90
C LYS A 37 -11.16 18.62 -4.89
N TRP A 38 -10.38 17.86 -4.14
CA TRP A 38 -10.87 16.97 -3.11
C TRP A 38 -10.49 17.49 -1.72
N ASP A 39 -11.41 17.41 -0.77
CA ASP A 39 -11.22 17.87 0.62
C ASP A 39 -10.43 16.87 1.48
N GLY A 40 -10.17 15.67 0.95
CA GLY A 40 -9.51 14.60 1.68
C GLY A 40 -10.38 13.95 2.76
N VAL A 41 -11.69 14.26 2.82
CA VAL A 41 -12.62 13.82 3.87
C VAL A 41 -13.82 13.11 3.27
N THR A 42 -14.48 13.72 2.29
CA THR A 42 -15.71 13.22 1.68
C THR A 42 -15.38 12.13 0.65
N PRO A 43 -15.94 10.92 0.73
CA PRO A 43 -15.65 9.89 -0.26
C PRO A 43 -16.01 10.35 -1.69
N PHE A 44 -15.11 10.12 -2.65
CA PHE A 44 -15.28 10.54 -4.05
C PHE A 44 -15.02 9.36 -5.00
N PRO A 45 -16.07 8.67 -5.49
CA PRO A 45 -15.92 7.61 -6.46
C PRO A 45 -15.69 8.18 -7.87
N HIS A 46 -14.70 7.65 -8.57
CA HIS A 46 -14.48 7.89 -10.00
C HIS A 46 -15.26 6.85 -10.80
N ILE A 47 -16.11 7.35 -11.69
CA ILE A 47 -17.01 6.55 -12.50
C ILE A 47 -16.58 6.65 -13.97
N ASP A 48 -16.54 5.51 -14.67
CA ASP A 48 -16.30 5.46 -16.11
C ASP A 48 -17.53 5.89 -16.93
N SER A 49 -17.40 5.86 -18.26
CA SER A 49 -18.47 6.26 -19.18
C SER A 49 -19.71 5.37 -19.15
N VAL A 50 -19.65 4.20 -18.51
CA VAL A 50 -20.76 3.23 -18.43
C VAL A 50 -21.27 3.04 -17.00
N GLY A 51 -20.90 3.93 -16.08
CA GLY A 51 -21.43 3.94 -14.72
C GLY A 51 -20.69 3.02 -13.73
N ARG A 52 -19.50 2.52 -14.06
CA ARG A 52 -18.72 1.64 -13.17
C ARG A 52 -17.72 2.44 -12.35
N ILE A 53 -17.61 2.09 -11.06
CA ILE A 53 -16.56 2.65 -10.20
C ILE A 53 -15.22 2.05 -10.62
N ILE A 54 -14.28 2.91 -11.04
CA ILE A 54 -12.92 2.53 -11.45
C ILE A 54 -11.85 2.90 -10.41
N GLY A 55 -12.22 3.72 -9.42
CA GLY A 55 -11.38 4.11 -8.31
C GLY A 55 -12.16 4.94 -7.31
N VAL A 56 -11.70 5.00 -6.07
CA VAL A 56 -12.37 5.77 -5.02
C VAL A 56 -11.34 6.48 -4.16
N LEU A 57 -11.53 7.78 -3.98
CA LEU A 57 -10.90 8.53 -2.91
C LEU A 57 -11.74 8.29 -1.65
N ALA A 58 -11.33 7.34 -0.81
CA ALA A 58 -12.20 6.78 0.24
C ALA A 58 -12.59 7.75 1.37
N GLY A 59 -11.88 8.88 1.51
CA GLY A 59 -12.17 9.89 2.54
C GLY A 59 -11.52 9.57 3.89
N GLN A 60 -12.15 10.03 4.96
CA GLN A 60 -11.74 9.75 6.34
C GLN A 60 -12.91 9.22 7.18
N PRO A 61 -12.64 8.28 8.10
CA PRO A 61 -13.63 7.82 9.06
C PRO A 61 -13.79 8.85 10.20
N GLY A 62 -14.67 9.83 9.99
CA GLY A 62 -15.10 10.81 11.01
C GLY A 62 -13.98 11.74 11.54
N SER A 63 -14.31 12.51 12.57
CA SER A 63 -13.39 13.49 13.16
C SER A 63 -12.18 12.83 13.86
N GLY A 64 -11.00 13.41 13.67
CA GLY A 64 -9.77 13.01 14.37
C GLY A 64 -9.00 11.84 13.73
N TYR A 65 -9.37 11.41 12.52
CA TYR A 65 -8.57 10.44 11.77
C TYR A 65 -7.22 11.03 11.32
N ALA A 66 -7.20 12.26 10.79
CA ALA A 66 -5.97 12.96 10.43
C ALA A 66 -4.95 13.02 11.58
N ALA A 67 -5.37 13.38 12.79
CA ALA A 67 -4.50 13.38 13.96
C ALA A 67 -3.92 11.99 14.28
N LYS A 68 -4.70 10.92 14.04
CA LYS A 68 -4.22 9.54 14.22
C LYS A 68 -3.25 9.10 13.13
N LEU A 69 -3.41 9.59 11.90
CA LEU A 69 -2.41 9.38 10.83
C LEU A 69 -1.11 10.11 11.16
N ASN A 70 -1.17 11.31 11.72
CA ASN A 70 0.04 11.98 12.21
C ASN A 70 0.75 11.15 13.28
N ASN A 71 0.01 10.53 14.22
CA ASN A 71 0.64 9.62 15.19
C ASN A 71 1.33 8.42 14.51
N VAL A 72 0.75 7.85 13.45
CA VAL A 72 1.42 6.79 12.66
C VAL A 72 2.72 7.31 12.06
N PHE A 73 2.66 8.50 11.45
CA PHE A 73 3.83 9.13 10.84
C PHE A 73 4.94 9.39 11.87
N GLU A 74 4.61 9.99 13.02
CA GLU A 74 5.58 10.24 14.10
C GLU A 74 6.15 8.94 14.67
N GLU A 75 5.34 7.89 14.82
CA GLU A 75 5.81 6.55 15.23
C GLU A 75 6.79 5.97 14.21
N MET A 76 6.48 6.04 12.92
CA MET A 76 7.36 5.57 11.83
C MET A 76 8.67 6.34 11.78
N MET A 77 8.62 7.67 11.88
CA MET A 77 9.80 8.53 11.89
C MET A 77 10.69 8.23 13.09
N ARG A 78 10.13 8.13 14.30
CA ARG A 78 10.88 7.83 15.53
C ARG A 78 11.57 6.45 15.47
N GLU A 79 10.85 5.43 15.00
CA GLU A 79 11.43 4.09 14.87
C GLU A 79 12.49 4.03 13.76
N GLY A 80 12.28 4.77 12.66
CA GLY A 80 13.26 4.92 11.58
C GLY A 80 14.55 5.60 12.04
N GLU A 81 14.44 6.74 12.73
CA GLU A 81 15.58 7.45 13.30
C GLU A 81 16.36 6.58 14.29
N GLY A 82 15.66 5.89 15.20
CA GLY A 82 16.26 4.95 16.14
C GLY A 82 16.99 3.78 15.46
N ALA A 83 16.63 3.47 14.22
CA ALA A 83 17.25 2.43 13.39
C ALA A 83 18.35 2.96 12.45
N GLY A 84 18.63 4.27 12.46
CA GLY A 84 19.55 4.89 11.51
C GLY A 84 19.02 4.99 10.07
N LEU A 85 17.70 4.86 9.90
CA LEU A 85 17.02 4.98 8.60
C LEU A 85 16.69 6.45 8.37
N GLY A 86 17.27 7.04 7.33
CA GLY A 86 17.04 8.43 6.95
C GLY A 86 17.09 8.62 5.44
N ALA A 87 16.76 9.82 4.97
CA ALA A 87 16.72 10.16 3.53
C ALA A 87 18.05 9.92 2.79
N THR A 88 19.16 9.84 3.53
CA THR A 88 20.51 9.62 3.01
C THR A 88 21.02 8.18 3.23
N SER A 89 20.21 7.27 3.78
CA SER A 89 20.64 5.88 3.97
C SER A 89 20.76 5.17 2.62
N SER A 90 21.65 4.18 2.52
CA SER A 90 21.82 3.35 1.32
C SER A 90 20.52 2.63 0.89
N GLU A 91 19.60 2.45 1.84
CA GLU A 91 18.29 1.85 1.64
C GLU A 91 17.22 2.87 1.19
N GLY A 92 17.53 4.18 1.20
CA GLY A 92 16.60 5.26 0.95
C GLY A 92 16.25 5.50 -0.52
N ALA A 93 17.15 5.20 -1.46
CA ALA A 93 16.89 5.43 -2.89
C ALA A 93 16.23 4.19 -3.54
N GLY A 94 14.90 4.20 -3.65
CA GLY A 94 14.14 3.13 -4.28
C GLY A 94 13.30 3.59 -5.47
N ALA A 95 12.79 2.64 -6.26
CA ALA A 95 11.82 2.92 -7.33
C ALA A 95 10.50 3.54 -6.84
N ARG A 96 10.28 3.55 -5.52
CA ARG A 96 9.07 4.07 -4.86
C ARG A 96 9.27 5.49 -4.28
N GLY A 97 10.50 5.99 -4.26
CA GLY A 97 10.84 7.29 -3.70
C GLY A 97 12.13 7.26 -2.90
N TRP A 98 12.43 8.41 -2.29
CA TRP A 98 13.59 8.64 -1.44
C TRP A 98 13.25 8.34 0.03
N PHE A 99 12.86 7.10 0.32
CA PHE A 99 12.62 6.60 1.66
C PHE A 99 12.93 5.09 1.74
N PRO A 100 13.47 4.60 2.87
CA PRO A 100 13.66 3.17 3.10
C PRO A 100 12.31 2.43 3.09
N ALA A 101 12.23 1.32 2.36
CA ALA A 101 11.01 0.52 2.26
C ALA A 101 11.30 -0.95 2.58
N PHE A 102 10.58 -1.48 3.57
CA PHE A 102 10.73 -2.86 4.00
C PHE A 102 9.42 -3.63 3.82
N ASN A 103 9.52 -4.85 3.31
CA ASN A 103 8.34 -5.71 3.13
C ASN A 103 8.20 -6.65 4.33
N CYS A 104 6.98 -6.79 4.83
CA CYS A 104 6.64 -7.75 5.89
C CYS A 104 5.33 -8.47 5.53
N GLY A 105 5.08 -9.61 6.19
CA GLY A 105 3.89 -10.42 5.97
C GLY A 105 4.10 -11.58 5.00
N VAL A 106 3.05 -11.97 4.29
CA VAL A 106 3.07 -13.15 3.40
C VAL A 106 3.08 -12.72 1.94
N SER A 107 3.96 -13.35 1.16
CA SER A 107 4.05 -13.13 -0.29
C SER A 107 3.83 -14.44 -1.03
N MET A 108 3.13 -14.36 -2.17
CA MET A 108 3.02 -15.45 -3.13
C MET A 108 3.44 -14.89 -4.50
N GLY A 109 4.73 -15.04 -4.82
CA GLY A 109 5.39 -14.45 -5.97
C GLY A 109 6.90 -14.76 -6.00
N MET A 110 7.60 -14.31 -7.04
CA MET A 110 9.05 -14.54 -7.27
C MET A 110 9.44 -16.01 -7.48
N GLY A 111 8.58 -16.81 -8.12
CA GLY A 111 8.87 -18.21 -8.43
C GLY A 111 8.59 -19.20 -7.29
N ASN A 112 8.14 -18.73 -6.13
CA ASN A 112 7.74 -19.61 -5.03
C ASN A 112 6.42 -20.34 -5.36
N PRO A 113 6.35 -21.68 -5.25
CA PRO A 113 5.14 -22.45 -5.53
C PRO A 113 4.09 -22.32 -4.41
N HIS A 114 4.48 -21.82 -3.25
CA HIS A 114 3.65 -21.66 -2.06
C HIS A 114 3.84 -20.27 -1.42
N PRO A 115 2.85 -19.76 -0.67
CA PRO A 115 3.01 -18.55 0.13
C PRO A 115 4.19 -18.68 1.11
N VAL A 116 5.01 -17.63 1.20
CA VAL A 116 6.17 -17.57 2.10
C VAL A 116 6.07 -16.37 3.02
N GLN A 117 6.54 -16.54 4.25
CA GLN A 117 6.76 -15.43 5.18
C GLN A 117 7.94 -14.60 4.68
N LEU A 118 7.73 -13.29 4.54
CA LEU A 118 8.79 -12.35 4.23
C LEU A 118 9.68 -12.14 5.45
N ASP A 119 10.99 -12.24 5.23
CA ASP A 119 12.00 -11.99 6.24
C ASP A 119 12.61 -10.58 6.06
N PRO A 120 12.27 -9.61 6.92
CA PRO A 120 12.84 -8.27 6.89
C PRO A 120 14.24 -8.18 7.52
N LYS A 121 14.88 -9.32 7.84
CA LYS A 121 16.23 -9.40 8.39
C LYS A 121 16.36 -8.56 9.68
N ASN A 122 17.32 -7.62 9.71
CA ASN A 122 17.60 -6.76 10.85
C ASN A 122 16.45 -5.77 11.19
N MET A 123 15.46 -5.60 10.32
CA MET A 123 14.31 -4.72 10.58
C MET A 123 13.11 -5.43 11.20
N LYS A 124 13.23 -6.72 11.51
CA LYS A 124 12.14 -7.54 12.06
C LYS A 124 11.49 -6.89 13.29
N ASP A 125 12.26 -6.63 14.33
CA ASP A 125 11.70 -6.14 15.61
C ASP A 125 11.02 -4.77 15.46
N ILE A 126 11.55 -3.89 14.62
CA ILE A 126 10.96 -2.57 14.33
C ILE A 126 9.63 -2.72 13.59
N LEU A 127 9.60 -3.53 12.53
CA LEU A 127 8.37 -3.76 11.77
C LEU A 127 7.30 -4.43 12.63
N GLU A 128 7.70 -5.34 13.52
CA GLU A 128 6.77 -5.98 14.46
C GLU A 128 6.15 -4.98 15.44
N ARG A 129 6.94 -4.04 15.98
CA ARG A 129 6.41 -2.94 16.82
C ARG A 129 5.47 -2.03 16.04
N LEU A 130 5.86 -1.61 14.83
CA LEU A 130 5.04 -0.74 13.99
C LEU A 130 3.71 -1.41 13.62
N VAL A 131 3.75 -2.64 13.09
CA VAL A 131 2.54 -3.41 12.74
C VAL A 131 1.65 -3.68 13.95
N GLY A 132 2.26 -3.93 15.12
CA GLY A 132 1.54 -4.14 16.37
C GLY A 132 0.93 -2.86 16.97
N SER A 133 1.36 -1.68 16.53
CA SER A 133 0.94 -0.40 17.09
C SER A 133 -0.55 -0.14 16.87
N LYS A 134 -1.19 0.49 17.85
CA LYS A 134 -2.62 0.84 17.78
C LYS A 134 -2.92 1.73 16.58
N SER A 135 -1.99 2.62 16.24
CA SER A 135 -2.10 3.62 15.18
C SER A 135 -2.09 2.92 13.81
N VAL A 136 -1.11 2.05 13.56
CA VAL A 136 -0.99 1.29 12.29
C VAL A 136 -2.14 0.28 12.14
N ARG A 137 -2.51 -0.44 13.20
CA ARG A 137 -3.67 -1.35 13.17
C ARG A 137 -4.95 -0.63 12.79
N ARG A 138 -5.18 0.59 13.31
CA ARG A 138 -6.36 1.39 12.94
C ARG A 138 -6.34 1.80 11.48
N MET A 139 -5.18 2.20 10.94
CA MET A 139 -5.02 2.52 9.52
C MET A 139 -5.35 1.30 8.64
N ALA A 140 -4.81 0.13 8.98
CA ALA A 140 -5.09 -1.11 8.27
C ALA A 140 -6.57 -1.51 8.34
N MET A 141 -7.21 -1.36 9.51
CA MET A 141 -8.66 -1.57 9.66
C MET A 141 -9.49 -0.62 8.80
N TYR A 142 -9.09 0.65 8.69
CA TYR A 142 -9.77 1.59 7.81
C TYR A 142 -9.64 1.20 6.34
N GLN A 143 -8.44 0.85 5.88
CA GLN A 143 -8.21 0.35 4.52
C GLN A 143 -9.09 -0.88 4.24
N ASN A 144 -9.17 -1.80 5.20
CA ASN A 144 -10.00 -2.98 5.11
C ASN A 144 -11.50 -2.65 4.98
N ALA A 145 -12.01 -1.73 5.80
CA ALA A 145 -13.40 -1.28 5.75
C ALA A 145 -13.73 -0.51 4.46
N ALA A 146 -12.81 0.34 3.98
CA ALA A 146 -12.97 1.01 2.70
C ALA A 146 -13.01 0.00 1.55
N PHE A 147 -12.16 -1.03 1.58
CA PHE A 147 -12.14 -2.04 0.53
C PHE A 147 -13.42 -2.89 0.52
N SER A 148 -13.91 -3.31 1.69
CA SER A 148 -15.16 -4.07 1.79
C SER A 148 -16.37 -3.25 1.34
N LEU A 149 -16.39 -1.95 1.63
CA LEU A 149 -17.47 -1.05 1.21
C LEU A 149 -17.47 -0.82 -0.31
N TRP A 150 -16.31 -0.49 -0.89
CA TRP A 150 -16.23 -0.01 -2.28
C TRP A 150 -16.04 -1.12 -3.31
N ALA A 151 -15.57 -2.31 -2.91
CA ALA A 151 -15.39 -3.45 -3.80
C ALA A 151 -15.77 -4.78 -3.12
N PRO A 152 -17.00 -4.96 -2.62
CA PRO A 152 -17.40 -6.08 -1.75
C PRO A 152 -17.15 -7.45 -2.37
N ARG A 153 -17.41 -7.61 -3.68
CA ARG A 153 -17.18 -8.87 -4.41
C ARG A 153 -15.70 -9.23 -4.49
N VAL A 154 -14.84 -8.23 -4.66
CA VAL A 154 -13.39 -8.43 -4.70
C VAL A 154 -12.90 -8.72 -3.28
N TYR A 155 -13.36 -7.96 -2.31
CA TYR A 155 -13.08 -8.15 -0.89
C TYR A 155 -13.38 -9.59 -0.44
N GLU A 156 -14.56 -10.13 -0.77
CA GLU A 156 -14.96 -11.49 -0.40
C GLU A 156 -14.00 -12.56 -0.97
N VAL A 157 -13.55 -12.41 -2.21
CA VAL A 157 -12.56 -13.30 -2.82
C VAL A 157 -11.25 -13.24 -2.05
N TYR A 158 -10.79 -12.05 -1.71
CA TYR A 158 -9.57 -11.86 -0.94
C TYR A 158 -9.71 -12.43 0.48
N GLU A 159 -10.80 -12.14 1.20
CA GLU A 159 -11.05 -12.66 2.56
C GLU A 159 -11.04 -14.19 2.57
N ARG A 160 -11.79 -14.82 1.66
CA ARG A 160 -11.82 -16.29 1.53
C ARG A 160 -10.45 -16.87 1.21
N THR A 161 -9.71 -16.24 0.29
CA THR A 161 -8.37 -16.71 -0.10
C THR A 161 -7.39 -16.60 1.07
N THR A 162 -7.39 -15.46 1.77
CA THR A 162 -6.54 -15.23 2.93
C THR A 162 -6.84 -16.20 4.07
N ASN A 163 -8.12 -16.44 4.38
CA ASN A 163 -8.51 -17.43 5.40
C ASN A 163 -8.05 -18.83 5.02
N THR A 164 -8.22 -19.23 3.75
CA THR A 164 -7.75 -20.54 3.26
C THR A 164 -6.24 -20.71 3.42
N ILE A 165 -5.45 -19.64 3.22
CA ILE A 165 -3.99 -19.68 3.43
C ILE A 165 -3.68 -19.93 4.90
N TRP A 166 -4.31 -19.19 5.82
CA TRP A 166 -4.06 -19.35 7.25
C TRP A 166 -4.52 -20.70 7.79
N ASP A 167 -5.65 -21.22 7.32
CA ASP A 167 -6.16 -22.54 7.70
C ASP A 167 -5.20 -23.66 7.27
N LYS A 168 -4.63 -23.55 6.06
CA LYS A 168 -3.72 -24.55 5.50
C LYS A 168 -2.27 -24.39 5.99
N MET A 169 -1.89 -23.20 6.44
CA MET A 169 -0.51 -22.85 6.78
C MET A 169 -0.46 -22.11 8.13
N PRO A 170 -0.78 -22.80 9.24
CA PRO A 170 -0.84 -22.19 10.57
C PRO A 170 0.51 -21.66 11.08
N GLY A 171 1.63 -22.07 10.45
CA GLY A 171 2.96 -21.57 10.75
C GLY A 171 3.28 -20.19 10.15
N LEU A 172 2.45 -19.66 9.25
CA LEU A 172 2.63 -18.31 8.73
C LEU A 172 2.10 -17.28 9.74
N ARG A 173 2.78 -16.13 9.85
CA ARG A 173 2.40 -15.09 10.80
C ARG A 173 1.32 -14.17 10.23
N ASN A 174 0.23 -13.99 10.98
CA ASN A 174 -0.71 -12.91 10.73
C ASN A 174 -0.24 -11.61 11.42
N ASN A 175 0.13 -10.62 10.60
CA ASN A 175 0.57 -9.30 11.06
C ASN A 175 -0.55 -8.51 11.75
N PHE A 176 -1.80 -8.68 11.33
CA PHE A 176 -2.94 -7.94 11.88
C PHE A 176 -4.00 -8.93 12.36
N PRO A 177 -3.90 -9.43 13.61
CA PRO A 177 -4.92 -10.31 14.17
C PRO A 177 -6.28 -9.60 14.22
N GLY A 178 -7.29 -10.26 13.66
CA GLY A 178 -8.58 -9.67 13.26
C GLY A 178 -8.75 -9.76 11.73
N ARG A 179 -9.96 -9.64 11.20
CA ARG A 179 -10.26 -9.74 9.75
C ARG A 179 -9.73 -8.55 8.94
N VAL A 180 -8.49 -8.15 9.17
CA VAL A 180 -7.80 -7.12 8.39
C VAL A 180 -7.13 -7.82 7.23
N LEU A 181 -7.69 -7.60 6.04
CA LEU A 181 -7.08 -8.03 4.82
C LEU A 181 -5.82 -7.21 4.56
N VAL A 182 -4.69 -7.91 4.50
CA VAL A 182 -3.45 -7.35 3.98
C VAL A 182 -3.31 -7.89 2.56
N PRO A 183 -3.50 -7.08 1.51
CA PRO A 183 -3.23 -7.52 0.16
C PRO A 183 -1.78 -8.08 0.08
N PRO A 184 -1.56 -9.22 -0.59
CA PRO A 184 -0.21 -9.67 -0.89
C PRO A 184 0.48 -8.53 -1.65
N HIS A 185 1.66 -8.10 -1.17
CA HIS A 185 2.40 -6.89 -1.57
C HIS A 185 2.08 -5.57 -0.82
N SER A 186 1.56 -5.65 0.40
CA SER A 186 1.53 -4.49 1.30
C SER A 186 2.96 -4.17 1.78
N THR A 187 3.60 -3.24 1.08
CA THR A 187 4.82 -2.59 1.58
C THR A 187 4.39 -1.57 2.63
N LEU A 188 4.93 -1.69 3.84
CA LEU A 188 4.88 -0.56 4.78
C LEU A 188 5.86 0.48 4.24
N VAL A 189 5.29 1.63 3.90
CA VAL A 189 6.04 2.86 3.57
C VAL A 189 6.35 3.56 4.88
#